data_AF-A0A6A7MCY4-F1
#
_entry.id   AF-A0A6A7MCY4-F1
#
_cell.length_a   1.000
_cell.length_b   1.000
_cell.length_c   1.000
_cell.angle_alpha   90.00
_cell.angle_beta   90.00
_cell.angle_gamma   90.00
#
_symmetry.space_group_name_H-M   'P 1'
#
loop_
_entity.id
_entity.type
_entity.pdbx_description
1 polymer ?
#
loop_
_entity_poly.entity_id
_entity_poly.type
_entity_poly.pdbx_seq_one_letter_code
_entity_poly.pdbx_strand_id
1 'polypeptide(L)' 'MTKTPTDDDIVRLARQAGLDLPDEFMAELIDAYGHVRQMTERLSAVRPHGDEPAHVFVASAFLPGKD' A
#
# COMPACT_ATOMS: atom_id res chain seq x y z
N MET A 1 1.44 -5.48 17.64
CA MET A 1 2.34 -6.48 17.03
C MET A 1 1.84 -6.75 15.63
N THR A 2 2.47 -6.17 14.62
CA THR A 2 2.17 -6.51 13.21
C THR A 2 2.74 -7.90 12.95
N LYS A 3 1.85 -8.88 12.79
CA LYS A 3 2.22 -10.24 12.42
C LYS A 3 2.94 -10.19 11.07
N THR A 4 4.10 -10.83 10.97
CA THR A 4 4.77 -11.08 9.68
C THR A 4 3.76 -11.76 8.74
N PRO A 5 3.41 -11.14 7.60
CA PRO A 5 2.60 -11.80 6.58
C PRO A 5 3.32 -13.06 6.12
N THR A 6 2.61 -14.18 6.07
CA THR A 6 3.15 -15.41 5.48
C THR A 6 3.10 -15.32 3.95
N ASP A 7 3.76 -16.24 3.25
CA ASP A 7 3.68 -16.32 1.78
C ASP A 7 2.22 -16.43 1.31
N ASP A 8 1.40 -17.20 2.03
CA ASP A 8 -0.06 -17.28 1.81
C ASP A 8 -0.78 -15.93 1.95
N ASP A 9 -0.33 -15.06 2.86
CA ASP A 9 -0.88 -13.72 3.01
C ASP A 9 -0.53 -12.84 1.81
N ILE A 10 0.69 -12.96 1.26
CA ILE A 10 1.13 -12.19 0.09
C ILE A 10 0.36 -12.63 -1.16
N VAL A 11 0.20 -13.94 -1.37
CA VAL A 11 -0.61 -14.49 -2.47
C VAL A 11 -2.06 -14.01 -2.37
N ARG A 12 -2.64 -14.02 -1.17
CA ARG A 12 -3.99 -13.51 -0.93
C ARG A 12 -4.11 -12.02 -1.22
N LEU A 13 -3.14 -11.20 -0.80
CA LEU A 13 -3.11 -9.76 -1.07
C LEU A 13 -3.00 -9.47 -2.56
N ALA A 14 -2.17 -10.22 -3.30
CA ALA A 14 -2.05 -10.08 -4.75
C ALA A 14 -3.41 -10.30 -5.45
N ARG A 15 -4.12 -11.37 -5.09
CA ARG A 15 -5.47 -11.65 -5.62
C ARG A 15 -6.47 -10.54 -5.28
N GLN A 16 -6.45 -10.03 -4.04
CA GLN A 16 -7.33 -8.92 -3.63
C GLN A 16 -7.03 -7.62 -4.38
N ALA A 17 -5.78 -7.42 -4.80
CA ALA A 17 -5.37 -6.30 -5.64
C ALA A 17 -5.70 -6.51 -7.14
N GLY A 18 -6.28 -7.66 -7.53
CA GLY A 18 -6.56 -7.99 -8.91
C GLY A 18 -5.32 -8.37 -9.73
N LEU A 19 -4.21 -8.72 -9.06
CA LEU A 19 -3.02 -9.25 -9.72
C LEU A 19 -3.22 -10.75 -9.95
N ASP A 20 -3.76 -11.08 -11.13
CA ASP A 20 -3.84 -12.45 -11.63
C ASP A 20 -2.54 -12.81 -12.34
N LEU A 21 -1.54 -13.20 -11.53
CA LEU A 21 -0.20 -13.51 -12.00
C LEU A 21 -0.01 -15.04 -12.06
N PRO A 22 0.64 -15.56 -13.13
CA PRO A 22 1.04 -16.96 -13.18
C PRO A 22 1.91 -17.38 -11.99
N ASP A 23 1.80 -18.64 -11.57
CA ASP A 23 2.47 -19.19 -10.39
C ASP A 23 4.01 -19.02 -10.44
N GLU A 24 4.59 -19.00 -11.64
CA GLU A 24 6.02 -18.80 -11.88
C GLU A 24 6.55 -17.44 -11.36
N PHE A 25 5.69 -16.43 -11.25
CA PHE A 25 6.06 -15.10 -10.73
C PHE A 25 5.84 -14.96 -9.22
N MET A 26 5.26 -15.96 -8.55
CA MET A 26 4.92 -15.84 -7.12
C MET A 26 6.15 -15.75 -6.23
N ALA A 27 7.20 -16.51 -6.52
CA ALA A 27 8.44 -16.46 -5.77
C ALA A 27 9.10 -15.07 -5.86
N GLU A 28 9.12 -14.48 -7.06
CA GLU A 28 9.66 -13.14 -7.29
C GLU A 28 8.81 -12.06 -6.59
N LEU A 29 7.49 -12.19 -6.63
CA LEU A 29 6.59 -11.27 -5.95
C LEU A 29 6.79 -11.29 -4.42
N ILE A 30 6.94 -12.48 -3.84
CA ILE A 30 7.18 -12.65 -2.40
C ILE A 30 8.51 -11.99 -2.01
N ASP A 31 9.57 -12.22 -2.78
CA ASP A 31 10.89 -11.62 -2.54
C ASP A 31 10.84 -10.08 -2.63
N ALA A 32 10.23 -9.56 -3.70
CA ALA A 32 10.04 -8.11 -3.90
C ALA A 32 9.23 -7.48 -2.76
N TYR A 33 8.16 -8.14 -2.30
CA TYR A 33 7.37 -7.66 -1.17
C TYR A 33 8.17 -7.64 0.14
N GLY A 34 9.09 -8.60 0.32
CA GLY A 34 10.04 -8.63 1.43
C GLY A 34 10.89 -7.36 1.52
N HIS A 35 11.35 -6.82 0.39
CA HIS A 35 12.11 -5.57 0.35
C HIS A 35 11.27 -4.35 0.74
N VAL A 36 10.04 -4.23 0.20
CA VAL A 36 9.12 -3.14 0.53
C VAL A 36 8.83 -3.13 2.03
N ARG A 37 8.62 -4.31 2.61
CA ARG A 37 8.37 -4.43 4.05
C ARG A 37 9.50 -3.84 4.89
N GLN A 38 10.75 -4.19 4.59
CA GLN A 38 11.91 -3.63 5.31
C GLN A 38 11.96 -2.10 5.23
N MET A 39 11.50 -1.51 4.12
CA MET A 39 11.39 -0.06 4.00
C MET A 39 10.26 0.50 4.86
N THR A 40 9.09 -0.16 4.88
CA THR A 40 7.94 0.30 5.69
C THR A 40 8.19 0.20 7.19
N GLU A 41 8.96 -0.77 7.67
CA GLU A 41 9.34 -0.90 9.08
C GLU A 41 10.20 0.29 9.57
N ARG A 42 10.85 1.01 8.66
CA ARG A 42 11.63 2.23 8.97
C ARG A 42 10.74 3.46 9.08
N LEU A 43 9.49 3.41 8.61
CA LEU A 43 8.56 4.52 8.74
C LEU A 43 8.06 4.57 10.20
N SER A 44 8.26 5.70 10.87
CA SER A 44 7.74 5.90 12.22
C SER A 44 6.22 5.73 12.24
N ALA A 45 5.73 4.78 13.04
CA ALA A 45 4.31 4.54 13.24
C ALA A 45 3.64 5.65 14.08
N VAL A 46 4.43 6.46 14.80
CA VAL A 46 3.95 7.62 15.54
C VAL A 46 3.84 8.78 14.58
N ARG A 47 2.75 8.80 13.81
CA ARG A 47 2.31 10.01 13.10
C ARG A 47 1.39 10.79 14.04
N PRO A 48 1.73 12.04 14.40
CA PRO A 48 0.80 12.90 15.11
C PRO A 48 -0.52 13.00 14.36
N HIS A 49 -1.64 13.17 15.07
CA HIS A 49 -2.97 13.22 14.47
C HIS A 49 -3.13 14.33 13.39
N GLY A 50 -2.24 15.33 13.39
CA GLY A 50 -2.15 16.39 12.37
C GLY A 50 -1.16 16.14 11.23
N ASP A 51 -0.62 14.92 11.08
CA ASP A 51 0.17 14.52 9.91
C ASP A 51 -0.79 14.29 8.72
N GLU A 52 -1.26 15.40 8.14
CA GLU A 52 -2.16 15.37 7.00
C GLU A 52 -1.47 14.75 5.78
N PRO A 53 -2.23 14.04 4.91
CA PRO A 53 -1.67 13.52 3.66
C PRO A 53 -1.01 14.64 2.85
N ALA A 54 0.07 14.33 2.14
CA ALA A 54 0.75 15.29 1.26
C ALA A 54 -0.18 15.96 0.23
N HIS A 55 -1.31 15.32 -0.08
CA HIS A 55 -2.39 15.89 -0.86
C HIS A 55 -3.72 15.75 -0.11
N VAL A 56 -4.29 16.88 0.28
CA VAL A 56 -5.64 16.96 0.84
C VAL A 56 -6.62 17.22 -0.31
N PHE A 57 -7.74 16.51 -0.32
CA PHE A 57 -8.78 16.73 -1.31
C PHE A 57 -9.38 18.14 -1.14
N VAL A 58 -9.34 18.95 -2.20
CA VAL A 58 -9.92 20.30 -2.22
C VAL A 58 -11.16 20.29 -3.11
N ALA A 59 -12.33 20.06 -2.51
CA ALA A 59 -13.60 19.95 -3.22
C ALA A 59 -13.93 21.18 -4.08
N SER A 60 -13.52 22.37 -3.64
CA SER A 60 -13.78 23.63 -4.35
C SER A 60 -13.07 23.76 -5.69
N ALA A 61 -11.99 23.01 -5.92
CA ALA A 61 -11.33 22.94 -7.23
C ALA A 61 -12.18 22.23 -8.29
N PHE A 62 -13.26 21.56 -7.88
CA PHE A 62 -14.14 20.77 -8.75
C PHE A 62 -15.54 21.39 -8.89
N LEU A 63 -15.77 22.59 -8.35
CA LEU A 63 -17.00 23.32 -8.60
C LEU A 63 -16.96 23.93 -10.02
N PRO A 64 -18.09 23.93 -10.76
CA PRO A 64 -18.14 24.59 -12.06
C PRO A 64 -17.77 26.07 -11.95
N GLY A 65 -17.08 26.59 -12.96
CA GLY A 65 -16.80 28.02 -13.08
C GLY A 65 -18.11 28.81 -12.99
N LYS A 66 -18.09 29.92 -12.25
CA LYS A 66 -19.23 30.84 -12.22
C LYS A 66 -19.37 31.45 -13.61
N ASP A 67 -20.40 31.05 -14.33
CA ASP A 67 -20.96 31.84 -15.43
C ASP A 67 -21.56 33.15 -14.89
#